data_AF-A0A731ZAH6-F1
#
_entry.id   AF-A0A731ZAH6-F1
#
_cell.length_a   1.000
_cell.length_b   1.000
_cell.length_c   1.000
_cell.angle_alpha   90.00
_cell.angle_beta   90.00
_cell.angle_gamma   90.00
#
_symmetry.space_group_name_H-M   'P 1'
#
loop_
_entity.id
_entity.type
_entity.pdbx_description
1 polymer ?
#
loop_
_entity_poly.entity_id
_entity_poly.type
_entity_poly.pdbx_seq_one_letter_code
_entity_poly.pdbx_strand_id
1 'polypeptide(L)'
;SATDVESLREAMRNSKGLGNFKNLFFYAPGGKPDGIKIVPLSEVATKDDFFNIKKASAADLMDAHRVPFQLMGGKPENIGSLGDVEKVAKVFVRNELSPLQDRFREVNDWLGMEVIRFKEYTLDNPE
;
A
#
# COMPACT_ATOMS: atom_id res chain seq x y z
N SER A 1 -21.13 41.60 20.04
CA SER A 1 -20.97 41.44 18.57
C SER A 1 -19.53 41.27 18.09
N ALA A 2 -18.53 42.01 18.58
CA ALA A 2 -17.11 41.73 18.25
C ALA A 2 -16.45 40.76 19.25
N THR A 3 -16.79 40.90 20.54
CA THR A 3 -16.26 40.05 21.63
C THR A 3 -16.71 38.59 21.49
N ASP A 4 -17.97 38.35 21.12
CA ASP A 4 -18.52 36.98 21.00
C ASP A 4 -17.89 36.18 19.86
N VAL A 5 -17.52 36.87 18.77
CA VAL A 5 -16.82 36.28 17.62
C VAL A 5 -15.40 35.90 18.00
N GLU A 6 -14.71 36.73 18.80
CA GLU A 6 -13.35 36.43 19.25
C GLU A 6 -13.36 35.28 20.26
N SER A 7 -14.32 35.25 21.20
CA SER A 7 -14.51 34.13 22.13
C SER A 7 -14.79 32.81 21.40
N LEU A 8 -15.60 32.84 20.34
CA LEU A 8 -15.84 31.68 19.47
C LEU A 8 -14.57 31.26 18.74
N ARG A 9 -13.79 32.21 18.23
CA ARG A 9 -12.54 31.93 17.51
C ARG A 9 -11.50 31.30 18.43
N GLU A 10 -11.40 31.78 19.67
CA GLU A 10 -10.52 31.24 20.70
C GLU A 10 -10.95 29.82 21.12
N ALA A 11 -12.24 29.60 21.39
CA ALA A 11 -12.79 28.28 21.69
C ALA A 11 -12.54 27.27 20.55
N MET A 12 -12.71 27.69 19.30
CA MET A 12 -12.41 26.87 18.12
C MET A 12 -10.92 26.57 17.96
N ARG A 13 -10.04 27.51 18.30
CA ARG A 13 -8.58 27.34 18.24
C ARG A 13 -8.08 26.38 19.32
N ASN A 14 -8.63 26.49 20.54
CA ASN A 14 -8.34 25.59 21.67
C ASN A 14 -8.97 24.19 21.48
N SER A 15 -9.97 24.07 20.61
CA SER A 15 -10.62 22.80 20.23
C SER A 15 -9.87 22.03 19.12
N LYS A 16 -8.74 22.53 18.60
CA LYS A 16 -7.93 21.79 17.62
C LYS A 16 -7.10 20.68 18.31
N GLY A 17 -7.69 19.50 18.46
CA GLY A 17 -7.05 18.28 18.95
C GLY A 17 -7.89 17.02 18.69
N LEU A 18 -7.28 15.82 18.72
CA LEU A 18 -7.99 14.55 18.56
C LEU A 18 -9.10 14.45 19.63
N GLY A 19 -10.38 14.51 19.20
CA GLY A 19 -11.55 14.33 20.08
C GLY A 19 -12.38 15.59 20.40
N ASN A 20 -11.95 16.80 20.00
CA ASN A 20 -12.57 18.03 20.50
C ASN A 20 -13.68 18.67 19.62
N PHE A 21 -13.88 18.22 18.38
CA PHE A 21 -14.95 18.75 17.50
C PHE A 21 -16.38 18.28 17.85
N LYS A 22 -16.56 17.43 18.87
CA LYS A 22 -17.88 16.87 19.21
C LYS A 22 -18.74 17.78 20.09
N ASN A 23 -18.16 18.77 20.78
CA ASN A 23 -18.85 19.50 21.86
C ASN A 23 -18.94 21.02 21.65
N LEU A 24 -19.10 21.51 20.41
CA LEU A 24 -19.40 22.92 20.18
C LEU A 24 -20.93 23.14 20.14
N PHE A 25 -21.50 23.57 21.26
CA PHE A 25 -22.90 24.01 21.35
C PHE A 25 -22.96 25.53 21.35
N PHE A 26 -23.64 26.13 20.37
CA PHE A 26 -23.81 27.57 20.26
C PHE A 26 -25.29 27.94 20.26
N TYR A 27 -25.69 28.81 21.18
CA TYR A 27 -27.07 29.27 21.36
C TYR A 27 -27.19 30.77 21.04
N ALA A 28 -27.92 31.11 19.98
CA ALA A 28 -28.19 32.49 19.58
C ALA A 28 -29.69 32.80 19.74
N PRO A 29 -30.13 33.43 20.85
CA PRO A 29 -31.53 33.77 21.06
C PRO A 29 -32.00 34.81 20.03
N GLY A 30 -32.99 34.45 19.22
CA GLY A 30 -33.52 35.30 18.14
C GLY A 30 -32.74 35.28 16.82
N GLY A 31 -31.73 34.42 16.68
CA GLY A 31 -30.96 34.29 15.45
C GLY A 31 -31.76 33.64 14.31
N LYS A 32 -31.60 34.13 13.08
CA LYS A 32 -32.16 33.47 11.89
C LYS A 32 -31.46 32.10 11.67
N PRO A 33 -32.17 31.07 11.18
CA PRO A 33 -31.59 29.75 10.90
C PRO A 33 -30.34 29.79 10.01
N ASP A 34 -30.26 30.75 9.08
CA ASP A 34 -29.10 30.95 8.19
C ASP A 34 -27.93 31.73 8.81
N GLY A 35 -28.02 32.13 10.08
CA GLY A 35 -27.01 32.97 10.73
C GLY A 35 -25.66 32.30 10.99
N ILE A 36 -25.60 30.96 10.90
CA ILE A 36 -24.39 30.17 11.14
C ILE A 36 -24.18 29.23 9.96
N LYS A 37 -23.20 29.55 9.12
CA LYS A 37 -22.77 28.69 8.01
C LYS A 37 -21.49 27.96 8.42
N ILE A 38 -21.62 26.68 8.76
CA ILE A 38 -20.46 25.80 8.91
C ILE A 38 -19.97 25.52 7.48
N VAL A 39 -18.87 26.17 7.09
CA VAL A 39 -18.16 25.79 5.88
C VAL A 39 -17.23 24.64 6.27
N PRO A 40 -17.49 23.40 5.83
CA PRO A 40 -16.51 22.34 6.04
C PRO A 40 -15.22 22.78 5.34
N LEU A 41 -14.17 23.08 6.11
CA LEU A 41 -12.83 23.07 5.55
C LEU A 41 -12.62 21.62 5.11
N SER A 42 -12.60 21.42 3.80
CA SER A 42 -12.44 20.15 3.12
C SER A 42 -11.70 19.15 4.01
N GLU A 43 -12.43 18.16 4.53
CA GLU A 43 -11.80 16.88 4.85
C GLU A 43 -11.08 16.52 3.56
N VAL A 44 -9.75 16.64 3.59
CA VAL A 44 -8.91 16.48 2.42
C VAL A 44 -9.29 15.11 1.85
N ALA A 45 -9.70 15.08 0.58
CA ALA A 45 -10.17 13.91 -0.17
C ALA A 45 -9.10 12.79 -0.30
N THR A 46 -8.01 12.88 0.46
CA THR A 46 -6.92 11.92 0.59
C THR A 46 -7.30 10.60 1.26
N LYS A 47 -8.53 10.45 1.78
CA LYS A 47 -8.98 9.17 2.35
C LYS A 47 -9.03 8.07 1.28
N ASP A 48 -9.39 8.41 0.04
CA ASP A 48 -9.51 7.41 -1.04
C ASP A 48 -8.19 7.15 -1.77
N ASP A 49 -7.31 8.15 -1.88
CA ASP A 49 -6.03 7.98 -2.60
C ASP A 49 -5.01 7.13 -1.83
N PHE A 50 -5.07 7.06 -0.50
CA PHE A 50 -4.07 6.30 0.26
C PHE A 50 -4.12 4.79 -0.05
N PHE A 51 -5.31 4.24 -0.26
CA PHE A 51 -5.46 2.83 -0.67
C PHE A 51 -4.94 2.61 -2.09
N ASN A 52 -5.24 3.54 -3.01
CA ASN A 52 -4.76 3.49 -4.40
C ASN A 52 -3.23 3.60 -4.48
N ILE A 53 -2.62 4.50 -3.68
CA ILE A 53 -1.16 4.64 -3.61
C ILE A 53 -0.53 3.34 -3.12
N LYS A 54 -1.04 2.73 -2.03
CA LYS A 54 -0.51 1.45 -1.54
C LYS A 54 -0.61 0.34 -2.58
N LYS A 55 -1.74 0.26 -3.27
CA LYS A 55 -1.96 -0.74 -4.32
C LYS A 55 -1.01 -0.54 -5.50
N ALA A 56 -0.85 0.69 -5.96
CA ALA A 56 0.10 1.04 -7.02
C ALA A 56 1.54 0.71 -6.60
N SER A 57 1.96 1.13 -5.40
CA SER A 57 3.31 0.83 -4.89
C SER A 57 3.56 -0.68 -4.74
N ALA A 58 2.56 -1.46 -4.34
CA ALA A 58 2.70 -2.91 -4.26
C ALA A 58 2.88 -3.54 -5.65
N ALA A 59 2.13 -3.08 -6.65
CA ALA A 59 2.29 -3.50 -8.04
C ALA A 59 3.69 -3.13 -8.58
N ASP A 60 4.13 -1.89 -8.35
CA ASP A 60 5.45 -1.42 -8.78
C ASP A 60 6.59 -2.27 -8.20
N LEU A 61 6.50 -2.66 -6.93
CA LEU A 61 7.48 -3.54 -6.29
C LEU A 61 7.47 -4.95 -6.88
N MET A 62 6.29 -5.50 -7.21
CA MET A 62 6.18 -6.81 -7.86
C MET A 62 6.81 -6.80 -9.25
N ASP A 63 6.55 -5.76 -10.04
CA ASP A 63 7.12 -5.60 -11.37
C ASP A 63 8.65 -5.41 -11.32
N ALA A 64 9.14 -4.67 -10.33
CA ALA A 64 10.58 -4.47 -10.13
C ALA A 64 11.31 -5.78 -9.78
N HIS A 65 10.72 -6.61 -8.92
CA HIS A 65 11.29 -7.90 -8.56
C HIS A 65 11.01 -9.02 -9.56
N ARG A 66 10.10 -8.80 -10.52
CA ARG A 66 9.68 -9.78 -11.54
C ARG A 66 9.17 -11.10 -10.96
N VAL A 67 8.70 -11.08 -9.70
CA VAL A 67 8.15 -12.26 -9.02
C VAL A 67 6.62 -12.21 -9.11
N PRO A 68 5.98 -13.26 -9.64
CA PRO A 68 4.52 -13.35 -9.66
C PRO A 68 3.92 -13.30 -8.26
N PHE A 69 2.81 -12.58 -8.10
CA PHE A 69 2.16 -12.37 -6.80
C PHE A 69 1.79 -13.69 -6.09
N GLN A 70 1.47 -14.74 -6.87
CA GLN A 70 1.11 -16.06 -6.36
C GLN A 70 2.26 -16.70 -5.58
N LEU A 71 3.50 -16.49 -6.02
CA LEU A 71 4.70 -17.07 -5.40
C LEU A 71 5.16 -16.27 -4.17
N MET A 72 4.70 -15.02 -4.04
CA MET A 72 5.01 -14.15 -2.90
C MET A 72 4.09 -14.36 -1.69
N GLY A 73 3.11 -15.27 -1.79
CA GLY A 73 2.09 -15.45 -0.74
C GLY A 73 1.12 -14.27 -0.60
N GLY A 74 1.03 -13.42 -1.63
CA GLY A 74 0.14 -12.26 -1.65
C GLY A 74 -1.33 -12.68 -1.74
N LYS A 75 -2.21 -11.97 -1.02
CA LYS A 75 -3.66 -12.17 -1.15
C LYS A 75 -4.11 -11.67 -2.54
N PRO A 76 -4.79 -12.50 -3.36
CA PRO A 76 -5.34 -12.04 -4.62
C PRO A 76 -6.40 -10.96 -4.38
N GLU A 77 -6.33 -9.88 -5.15
CA GLU A 77 -7.39 -8.88 -5.16
C GLU A 77 -8.66 -9.39 -5.85
N ASN A 78 -8.49 -10.22 -6.88
CA ASN A 78 -9.57 -10.83 -7.65
C ASN A 78 -9.37 -12.34 -7.72
N ILE A 79 -10.30 -13.11 -7.13
CA ILE A 79 -10.23 -14.58 -7.01
C ILE A 79 -10.16 -15.28 -8.38
N GLY A 80 -10.71 -14.67 -9.44
CA GLY A 80 -10.71 -15.23 -10.79
C GLY A 80 -9.37 -15.13 -11.55
N SER A 81 -8.38 -14.38 -11.04
CA SER A 81 -7.11 -14.13 -11.72
C SER A 81 -5.92 -14.95 -11.18
N LEU A 82 -6.17 -15.87 -10.23
CA LEU A 82 -5.08 -16.61 -9.58
C LEU A 82 -4.34 -17.54 -10.55
N GLY A 83 -5.04 -18.09 -11.55
CA GLY A 83 -4.46 -19.02 -12.51
C GLY A 83 -3.96 -20.31 -11.86
N ASP A 84 -3.19 -21.08 -12.64
CA ASP A 84 -2.55 -22.30 -12.19
C ASP A 84 -1.16 -22.00 -11.62
N VAL A 85 -1.03 -22.09 -10.29
CA VAL A 85 0.21 -21.75 -9.56
C VAL A 85 1.38 -22.61 -10.00
N GLU A 86 1.14 -23.87 -10.36
CA GLU A 86 2.19 -24.79 -10.82
C GLU A 86 2.81 -24.30 -12.13
N LYS A 87 1.98 -23.84 -13.06
CA LYS A 87 2.44 -23.27 -14.33
C LYS A 87 3.19 -21.96 -14.11
N VAL A 88 2.71 -21.11 -13.21
CA VAL A 88 3.39 -19.84 -12.87
C VAL A 88 4.79 -20.12 -12.30
N ALA A 89 4.91 -21.08 -11.39
CA ALA A 89 6.19 -21.50 -10.82
C ALA A 89 7.17 -22.03 -11.90
N LYS A 90 6.70 -22.91 -12.80
CA LYS A 90 7.50 -23.43 -13.92
C LYS A 90 8.04 -22.31 -14.82
N VAL A 91 7.19 -21.35 -15.18
CA VAL A 91 7.59 -20.23 -16.04
C VAL A 91 8.55 -19.29 -15.33
N PHE A 92 8.30 -18.98 -14.06
CA PHE A 92 9.17 -18.14 -13.24
C PHE A 92 10.57 -18.74 -13.09
N VAL A 93 10.66 -20.03 -12.76
CA VAL A 93 11.96 -20.70 -12.62
C VAL A 93 12.71 -20.67 -13.93
N ARG A 94 12.05 -21.01 -15.05
CA ARG A 94 12.68 -21.02 -16.37
C ARG A 94 13.21 -19.64 -16.79
N ASN A 95 12.43 -18.58 -16.55
CA ASN A 95 12.71 -17.26 -17.12
C ASN A 95 13.52 -16.33 -16.20
N GLU A 96 13.38 -16.48 -14.88
CA GLU A 96 14.03 -15.60 -13.91
C GLU A 96 15.11 -16.34 -13.11
N LEU A 97 14.81 -17.55 -12.62
CA LEU A 97 15.72 -18.25 -11.70
C LEU A 97 16.87 -18.96 -12.44
N SER A 98 16.59 -19.71 -13.50
CA SER A 98 17.61 -20.43 -14.27
C SER A 98 18.69 -19.50 -14.84
N PRO A 99 18.36 -18.36 -15.47
CA PRO A 99 19.38 -17.41 -15.93
C PRO A 99 20.21 -16.84 -14.76
N LEU A 100 19.59 -16.56 -13.61
CA LEU A 100 20.31 -16.09 -12.43
C LEU A 100 21.29 -17.17 -11.92
N GLN A 101 20.87 -18.44 -11.91
CA GLN A 101 21.74 -19.58 -11.59
C GLN A 101 22.89 -19.72 -12.60
N ASP A 102 22.65 -19.49 -13.90
CA ASP A 102 23.69 -19.45 -14.93
C ASP A 102 24.73 -18.35 -14.61
N ARG A 103 24.26 -17.14 -14.26
CA ARG A 103 25.15 -16.03 -13.87
C ARG A 103 26.01 -16.35 -12.65
N PHE A 104 25.47 -17.09 -11.67
CA PHE A 104 26.26 -17.56 -10.54
C PHE A 104 27.28 -18.64 -10.95
N ARG A 105 26.95 -19.50 -11.92
CA ARG A 105 27.86 -20.52 -12.43
C ARG A 105 29.08 -19.95 -13.15
N GLU A 106 29.01 -18.72 -13.68
CA GLU A 106 30.18 -18.02 -14.25
C GLU A 106 31.35 -17.90 -13.26
N VAL A 107 31.08 -17.90 -11.95
CA VAL A 107 32.13 -17.90 -10.91
C VAL A 107 33.02 -19.14 -11.00
N ASN A 108 32.47 -20.29 -11.38
CA ASN A 108 33.25 -21.51 -11.56
C ASN A 108 34.27 -21.35 -12.69
N ASP A 109 33.86 -20.70 -13.78
CA ASP A 109 34.74 -20.44 -14.92
C ASP A 109 35.87 -19.49 -14.54
N TRP A 110 35.60 -18.50 -13.69
CA TRP A 110 36.62 -17.57 -13.19
C TRP A 110 37.65 -18.26 -12.28
N LEU A 111 37.21 -19.24 -11.48
CA LEU A 111 38.08 -19.97 -10.56
C LEU A 111 38.76 -21.19 -11.20
N GLY A 112 38.31 -21.61 -12.39
CA GLY A 112 38.81 -22.81 -13.07
C GLY A 112 38.45 -24.11 -12.34
N MET A 113 37.47 -24.08 -11.43
CA MET A 113 37.00 -25.24 -10.68
C MET A 113 35.50 -25.11 -10.36
N GLU A 114 34.80 -26.24 -10.28
CA GLU A 114 33.37 -26.27 -9.95
C GLU A 114 33.17 -26.07 -8.44
N VAL A 115 32.72 -24.86 -8.05
CA VAL A 115 32.41 -24.50 -6.65
C VAL A 115 30.90 -24.38 -6.45
N ILE A 116 30.19 -23.84 -7.43
CA ILE A 116 28.74 -23.59 -7.39
C ILE A 116 28.03 -24.58 -8.31
N ARG A 117 27.13 -25.40 -7.75
CA ARG A 117 26.24 -26.28 -8.50
C ARG A 117 24.81 -26.16 -7.98
N PHE A 118 23.85 -26.26 -8.88
CA PHE A 118 22.42 -26.22 -8.54
C PHE A 118 21.80 -27.60 -8.77
N LYS A 119 20.87 -27.98 -7.90
CA LYS A 119 20.04 -29.18 -8.12
C LYS A 119 19.07 -28.92 -9.28
N GLU A 120 18.69 -29.97 -10.00
CA GLU A 120 17.61 -29.89 -10.97
C GLU A 120 16.32 -29.45 -10.27
N TYR A 121 15.63 -28.49 -10.87
CA TYR A 121 14.39 -27.98 -10.31
C TYR A 121 13.24 -28.97 -10.56
N THR A 122 12.60 -29.41 -9.48
CA THR A 122 11.34 -30.17 -9.53
C THR A 122 10.36 -29.57 -8.54
N LEU A 123 9.08 -29.53 -8.92
CA LEU A 123 8.02 -28.99 -8.07
C LEU A 123 7.66 -29.91 -6.91
N ASP A 124 7.90 -31.21 -7.10
CA ASP A 124 7.53 -32.24 -6.15
C ASP A 124 8.61 -32.48 -5.08
N ASN A 125 9.73 -31.76 -5.10
CA ASN A 125 10.81 -32.03 -4.15
C ASN A 125 10.46 -31.47 -2.76
N PRO A 126 10.31 -32.31 -1.73
CA PRO A 126 9.94 -31.88 -0.39
C PRO A 126 11.16 -31.50 0.47
N GLU A 127 12.35 -31.36 -0.14
CA GLU A 127 13.61 -30.99 0.55
C GLU A 127 13.73 -29.49 0.82
#